data_AF-A0A501WPV2-F1
#
_entry.id   AF-A0A501WPV2-F1
#
_cell.length_a   1.000
_cell.length_b   1.000
_cell.length_c   1.000
_cell.angle_alpha   90.00
_cell.angle_beta   90.00
_cell.angle_gamma   90.00
#
_symmetry.space_group_name_H-M   'P 1'
#
loop_
_entity.id
_entity.type
_entity.pdbx_description
1 polymer ?
#
loop_
_entity_poly.entity_id
_entity_poly.type
_entity_poly.pdbx_seq_one_letter_code
_entity_poly.pdbx_strand_id
1 'polypeptide(L)'
;MADIHYLASIKLNAEIYQKELDQLRAILEQRNFSTFEYRACERSLQVSIEAAIGVAKHWAKSVAGFSPSDAYQAFEVLAQHQHLSLEKLASWRKVIGLRNALVHDYLNIDPEIVRSVINHGYYQQVFDFIELGTEALQQNLS
;
A
#
# COMPACT_ATOMS: atom_id res chain seq x y z
N MET A 1 17.89 -0.09 -16.90
CA MET A 1 17.93 1.36 -16.59
C MET A 1 16.56 1.91 -16.21
N ALA A 2 15.52 1.80 -17.07
CA ALA A 2 14.18 2.33 -16.74
C ALA A 2 13.55 1.72 -15.47
N ASP A 3 13.64 0.41 -15.28
CA ASP A 3 13.06 -0.25 -14.09
C ASP A 3 13.76 0.12 -12.78
N ILE A 4 15.08 0.31 -12.80
CA ILE A 4 15.85 0.71 -11.60
C ILE A 4 15.44 2.12 -11.16
N HIS A 5 15.30 3.07 -12.09
CA HIS A 5 14.85 4.42 -11.78
C HIS A 5 13.40 4.43 -11.29
N TYR A 6 12.52 3.61 -11.90
CA TYR A 6 11.14 3.45 -11.46
C TYR A 6 11.04 2.93 -10.02
N LEU A 7 11.78 1.85 -9.68
CA LEU A 7 11.79 1.28 -8.33
C LEU A 7 12.33 2.28 -7.30
N ALA A 8 13.39 3.03 -7.65
CA ALA A 8 13.91 4.08 -6.79
C ALA A 8 12.88 5.20 -6.53
N SER A 9 12.14 5.63 -7.56
CA SER A 9 11.06 6.61 -7.41
C SER A 9 9.91 6.09 -6.53
N ILE A 10 9.56 4.81 -6.63
CA ILE A 10 8.57 4.19 -5.74
C ILE A 10 9.04 4.22 -4.29
N LYS A 11 10.27 3.79 -4.01
CA LYS A 11 10.81 3.78 -2.64
C LYS A 11 10.82 5.19 -2.04
N LEU A 12 11.29 6.18 -2.79
CA LEU A 12 11.31 7.58 -2.32
C LEU A 12 9.90 8.10 -2.00
N ASN A 13 8.93 7.87 -2.88
CA ASN A 13 7.55 8.29 -2.62
C ASN A 13 6.95 7.54 -1.42
N ALA A 14 7.21 6.25 -1.28
CA ALA A 14 6.75 5.45 -0.15
C ALA A 14 7.30 6.00 1.17
N GLU A 15 8.59 6.34 1.24
CA GLU A 15 9.19 6.96 2.43
C GLU A 15 8.55 8.31 2.79
N ILE A 16 8.20 9.13 1.78
CA ILE A 16 7.52 10.40 2.00
C ILE A 16 6.14 10.16 2.62
N TYR A 17 5.31 9.32 1.99
CA TYR A 17 3.98 9.03 2.49
C TYR A 17 3.97 8.32 3.85
N GLN A 18 4.96 7.47 4.12
CA GLN A 18 5.09 6.83 5.43
C GLN A 18 5.33 7.88 6.51
N LYS A 19 6.28 8.81 6.29
CA LYS A 19 6.56 9.90 7.23
C LYS A 19 5.35 10.81 7.45
N GLU A 20 4.61 11.13 6.39
CA GLU A 20 3.37 11.91 6.51
C GLU A 20 2.33 11.18 7.38
N LEU A 21 2.10 9.89 7.15
CA LEU A 21 1.15 9.10 7.93
C LEU A 21 1.60 8.92 9.38
N ASP A 22 2.91 8.78 9.64
CA ASP A 22 3.47 8.76 11.00
C ASP A 22 3.27 10.10 11.72
N GLN A 23 3.45 11.23 11.02
CA GLN A 23 3.15 12.55 11.58
C GLN A 23 1.66 12.73 11.88
N LEU A 24 0.79 12.27 10.97
CA LEU A 24 -0.67 12.31 11.17
C LEU A 24 -1.07 11.42 12.35
N ARG A 25 -0.46 10.25 12.52
CA ARG A 25 -0.66 9.42 13.71
C ARG A 25 -0.29 10.15 15.00
N ALA A 26 0.87 10.79 15.04
CA ALA A 26 1.31 11.57 16.20
C ALA A 26 0.37 12.75 16.53
N ILE A 27 -0.22 13.39 15.50
CA ILE A 27 -1.24 14.42 15.70
C ILE A 27 -2.52 13.81 16.31
N LEU A 28 -2.95 12.64 15.81
CA LEU A 28 -4.18 11.99 16.26
C LEU A 28 -4.13 11.56 17.73
N GLU A 29 -2.94 11.18 18.20
CA GLU A 29 -2.69 10.85 19.62
C GLU A 29 -2.91 12.05 20.55
N GLN A 30 -2.80 13.29 20.04
CA GLN A 30 -2.92 14.52 20.81
C GLN A 30 -4.30 15.18 20.65
N ARG A 31 -4.87 15.12 19.45
CA ARG A 31 -6.17 15.74 19.14
C ARG A 31 -6.82 15.11 17.91
N ASN A 32 -8.11 15.37 17.76
CA ASN A 32 -8.82 15.03 16.52
C ASN A 32 -8.25 15.80 15.32
N PHE A 33 -8.26 15.13 14.16
CA PHE A 33 -7.96 15.74 12.88
C PHE A 33 -8.90 16.89 12.52
N SER A 34 -8.29 17.95 11.97
CA SER A 34 -8.97 18.90 11.11
C SER A 34 -9.37 18.23 9.78
N THR A 35 -10.25 18.89 9.03
CA THR A 35 -10.67 18.42 7.70
C THR A 35 -9.49 18.23 6.74
N PHE A 36 -8.46 19.10 6.82
CA PHE A 36 -7.29 19.01 5.95
C PHE A 36 -6.41 17.80 6.29
N GLU A 37 -6.20 17.54 7.57
CA GLU A 37 -5.41 16.38 8.03
C GLU A 37 -6.12 15.07 7.72
N TYR A 38 -7.44 15.03 7.88
CA TYR A 38 -8.23 13.87 7.50
C TYR A 38 -8.10 13.59 5.99
N ARG A 39 -8.24 14.62 5.13
CA ARG A 39 -8.04 14.47 3.67
C ARG A 39 -6.62 14.06 3.31
N ALA A 40 -5.62 14.53 4.06
CA ALA A 40 -4.25 14.09 3.89
C ALA A 40 -4.10 12.59 4.20
N CYS A 41 -4.74 12.09 5.27
CA CYS A 41 -4.78 10.64 5.57
C CYS A 41 -5.38 9.86 4.40
N GLU A 42 -6.56 10.27 3.91
CA GLU A 42 -7.24 9.60 2.79
C GLU A 42 -6.34 9.54 1.55
N ARG A 43 -5.75 10.67 1.17
CA ARG A 43 -4.90 10.74 -0.02
C ARG A 43 -3.63 9.92 0.13
N SER A 44 -2.94 10.03 1.26
CA SER A 44 -1.68 9.32 1.51
C SER A 44 -1.91 7.80 1.61
N LEU A 45 -3.04 7.35 2.20
CA LEU A 45 -3.45 5.94 2.16
C LEU A 45 -3.79 5.46 0.75
N GLN A 46 -4.58 6.23 0.00
CA GLN A 46 -4.93 5.87 -1.37
C GLN A 46 -3.67 5.66 -2.23
N VAL A 47 -2.77 6.64 -2.25
CA VAL A 47 -1.58 6.62 -3.12
C VAL A 47 -0.60 5.53 -2.71
N SER A 48 -0.34 5.37 -1.40
CA SER A 48 0.56 4.30 -0.91
C SER A 48 0.02 2.91 -1.22
N ILE A 49 -1.28 2.67 -1.07
CA ILE A 49 -1.89 1.38 -1.42
C ILE A 49 -1.86 1.15 -2.94
N GLU A 50 -2.11 2.17 -3.76
CA GLU A 50 -1.97 2.08 -5.22
C GLU A 50 -0.53 1.74 -5.64
N ALA A 51 0.47 2.34 -4.99
CA ALA A 51 1.89 2.02 -5.22
C ALA A 51 2.21 0.56 -4.86
N ALA A 52 1.74 0.08 -3.71
CA ALA A 52 1.90 -1.32 -3.31
C ALA A 52 1.24 -2.30 -4.29
N ILE A 53 0.05 -1.98 -4.80
CA ILE A 53 -0.61 -2.79 -5.85
C ILE A 53 0.22 -2.80 -7.14
N GLY A 54 0.81 -1.66 -7.52
CA GLY A 54 1.72 -1.56 -8.67
C GLY A 54 2.94 -2.48 -8.52
N VAL A 55 3.59 -2.42 -7.35
CA VAL A 55 4.72 -3.31 -6.99
C VAL A 55 4.28 -4.77 -7.04
N ALA A 56 3.13 -5.12 -6.43
CA ALA A 56 2.61 -6.48 -6.43
C ALA A 56 2.38 -7.02 -7.84
N LYS A 57 1.78 -6.21 -8.73
CA LYS A 57 1.56 -6.61 -10.13
C LYS A 57 2.85 -6.81 -10.90
N HIS A 58 3.84 -5.93 -10.70
CA HIS A 58 5.14 -6.06 -11.34
C HIS A 58 5.86 -7.34 -10.85
N TRP A 59 5.89 -7.56 -9.54
CA TRP A 59 6.52 -8.73 -8.94
C TRP A 59 5.82 -10.03 -9.34
N ALA A 60 4.48 -10.07 -9.28
CA ALA A 60 3.70 -11.22 -9.72
C ALA A 60 3.97 -11.57 -11.19
N LYS A 61 4.05 -10.55 -12.07
CA LYS A 61 4.41 -10.77 -13.49
C LYS A 61 5.82 -11.33 -13.64
N SER A 62 6.78 -10.85 -12.84
CA SER A 62 8.16 -11.33 -12.84
C SER A 62 8.26 -12.81 -12.47
N VAL A 63 7.42 -13.32 -11.56
CA VAL A 63 7.51 -14.70 -11.08
C VAL A 63 6.60 -15.68 -11.83
N ALA A 64 5.44 -15.23 -12.31
CA ALA A 64 4.46 -16.07 -12.99
C ALA A 64 4.50 -15.98 -14.52
N GLY A 65 5.19 -14.98 -15.08
CA GLY A 65 5.32 -14.79 -16.54
C GLY A 65 4.11 -14.17 -17.24
N PHE A 66 3.01 -13.88 -16.52
CA PHE A 66 1.84 -13.18 -17.04
C PHE A 66 1.40 -12.05 -16.11
N SER A 67 0.70 -11.04 -16.66
CA SER A 67 0.19 -9.92 -15.88
C SER A 67 -1.11 -10.31 -15.15
N PRO A 68 -1.23 -10.10 -13.83
CA PRO A 68 -2.49 -10.30 -13.12
C PRO A 68 -3.61 -9.39 -13.63
N SER A 69 -4.83 -9.90 -13.70
CA SER A 69 -6.05 -9.20 -14.16
C SER A 69 -6.46 -8.07 -13.21
N ASP A 70 -6.27 -8.24 -11.91
CA ASP A 70 -6.65 -7.26 -10.89
C ASP A 70 -5.65 -7.19 -9.73
N ALA A 71 -5.94 -6.32 -8.76
CA ALA A 71 -5.08 -6.09 -7.61
C ALA A 71 -4.97 -7.32 -6.71
N TYR A 72 -6.09 -7.99 -6.41
CA TYR A 72 -6.10 -9.10 -5.46
C TYR A 72 -5.40 -10.32 -6.06
N GLN A 73 -5.62 -10.61 -7.34
CA GLN A 73 -4.93 -11.68 -8.05
C GLN A 73 -3.40 -11.51 -8.01
N ALA A 74 -2.89 -10.28 -8.04
CA ALA A 74 -1.45 -10.04 -7.92
C ALA A 74 -0.88 -10.57 -6.59
N PHE A 75 -1.57 -10.32 -5.47
CA PHE A 75 -1.16 -10.86 -4.17
C PHE A 75 -1.39 -12.37 -4.06
N GLU A 76 -2.43 -12.92 -4.70
CA GLU A 76 -2.64 -14.38 -4.75
C GLU A 76 -1.50 -15.10 -5.46
N VAL A 77 -1.04 -14.56 -6.60
CA VAL A 77 0.12 -15.10 -7.32
C VAL A 77 1.36 -15.08 -6.43
N LEU A 78 1.64 -13.96 -5.75
CA LEU A 78 2.78 -13.88 -4.83
C LEU A 78 2.68 -14.89 -3.68
N ALA A 79 1.47 -15.16 -3.18
CA ALA A 79 1.25 -16.17 -2.14
C ALA A 79 1.44 -17.60 -2.67
N GLN A 80 0.95 -17.90 -3.87
CA GLN A 80 1.15 -19.20 -4.54
C GLN A 80 2.63 -19.51 -4.75
N HIS A 81 3.43 -18.48 -5.05
CA HIS A 81 4.88 -18.57 -5.20
C HIS A 81 5.66 -18.42 -3.86
N GLN A 82 4.98 -18.44 -2.71
CA GLN A 82 5.57 -18.39 -1.37
C GLN A 82 6.31 -17.07 -1.03
N HIS A 83 6.09 -16.01 -1.81
CA HIS A 83 6.61 -14.66 -1.51
C HIS A 83 5.73 -13.90 -0.52
N LEU A 84 4.50 -14.38 -0.27
CA LEU A 84 3.55 -13.82 0.68
C LEU A 84 2.87 -14.94 1.48
N SER A 85 2.71 -14.79 2.80
CA SER A 85 1.95 -15.77 3.58
C SER A 85 0.45 -15.65 3.32
N LEU A 86 -0.31 -16.73 3.52
CA LEU A 86 -1.78 -16.71 3.40
C LEU A 86 -2.44 -15.75 4.40
N GLU A 87 -1.85 -15.58 5.58
CA GLU A 87 -2.29 -14.59 6.57
C GLU A 87 -2.16 -13.15 6.03
N LYS A 88 -1.00 -12.82 5.44
CA LYS A 88 -0.80 -11.51 4.82
C LYS A 88 -1.72 -11.33 3.60
N LEU A 89 -1.94 -12.36 2.79
CA LEU A 89 -2.90 -12.30 1.68
C LEU A 89 -4.32 -11.94 2.17
N ALA A 90 -4.76 -12.51 3.27
CA ALA A 90 -6.06 -12.19 3.86
C ALA A 90 -6.14 -10.73 4.34
N SER A 91 -5.04 -10.16 4.88
CA SER A 91 -5.01 -8.74 5.24
C SER A 91 -5.10 -7.83 4.00
N TRP A 92 -4.45 -8.19 2.90
CA TRP A 92 -4.48 -7.43 1.64
C TRP A 92 -5.88 -7.28 1.04
N ARG A 93 -6.80 -8.24 1.28
CA ARG A 93 -8.21 -8.06 0.89
C ARG A 93 -8.83 -6.81 1.52
N LYS A 94 -8.56 -6.57 2.81
CA LYS A 94 -9.06 -5.39 3.53
C LYS A 94 -8.39 -4.10 3.05
N VAL A 95 -7.08 -4.15 2.81
CA VAL A 95 -6.29 -3.00 2.31
C VAL A 95 -6.77 -2.57 0.92
N ILE A 96 -6.98 -3.52 0.01
CA ILE A 96 -7.54 -3.25 -1.32
C ILE A 96 -8.97 -2.72 -1.22
N GLY A 97 -9.78 -3.29 -0.32
CA GLY A 97 -11.13 -2.80 -0.04
C GLY A 97 -11.15 -1.34 0.41
N LEU A 98 -10.24 -0.94 1.32
CA LEU A 98 -10.07 0.44 1.75
C LEU A 98 -9.73 1.37 0.58
N ARG A 99 -8.78 0.97 -0.29
CA ARG A 99 -8.44 1.77 -1.48
C ARG A 99 -9.64 1.94 -2.41
N ASN A 100 -10.41 0.89 -2.63
CA ASN A 100 -11.61 0.99 -3.47
C ASN A 100 -12.66 1.92 -2.85
N ALA A 101 -12.87 1.85 -1.53
CA ALA A 101 -13.78 2.72 -0.82
C ALA A 101 -13.35 4.20 -0.90
N LEU A 102 -12.05 4.48 -0.71
CA LEU A 102 -11.50 5.84 -0.80
C LEU A 102 -11.65 6.48 -2.20
N VAL A 103 -11.79 5.68 -3.26
CA VAL A 103 -11.87 6.17 -4.64
C VAL A 103 -13.31 6.16 -5.18
N HIS A 104 -14.07 5.10 -4.93
CA HIS A 104 -15.36 4.86 -5.58
C HIS A 104 -16.55 5.08 -4.64
N ASP A 105 -16.40 4.78 -3.35
CA ASP A 105 -17.45 4.91 -2.33
C ASP A 105 -17.17 6.05 -1.34
N TYR A 106 -16.40 7.06 -1.76
CA TYR A 106 -15.90 8.13 -0.89
C TYR A 106 -17.01 8.95 -0.21
N LEU A 107 -18.23 8.95 -0.74
CA LEU A 107 -19.38 9.61 -0.12
C LEU A 107 -19.94 8.85 1.09
N ASN A 108 -19.63 7.55 1.20
CA ASN A 108 -20.18 6.65 2.22
C ASN A 108 -19.11 6.09 3.16
N ILE A 109 -17.85 6.52 3.02
CA ILE A 109 -16.78 6.04 3.90
C ILE A 109 -17.00 6.59 5.31
N ASP A 110 -17.05 5.69 6.30
CA ASP A 110 -17.06 6.06 7.70
C ASP A 110 -15.66 6.62 8.07
N PRO A 111 -15.55 7.90 8.49
CA PRO A 111 -14.28 8.50 8.88
C PRO A 111 -13.54 7.74 9.98
N GLU A 112 -14.26 6.98 10.81
CA GLU A 112 -13.67 6.17 11.87
C GLU A 112 -12.81 5.02 11.33
N ILE A 113 -13.07 4.55 10.10
CA ILE A 113 -12.23 3.55 9.44
C ILE A 113 -10.84 4.12 9.20
N VAL A 114 -10.76 5.31 8.59
CA VAL A 114 -9.48 5.98 8.30
C VAL A 114 -8.77 6.31 9.61
N ARG A 115 -9.47 6.89 10.60
CA ARG A 115 -8.89 7.17 11.92
C ARG A 115 -8.34 5.91 12.58
N SER A 116 -9.07 4.80 12.51
CA SER A 116 -8.63 3.52 13.08
C SER A 116 -7.36 3.01 12.38
N VAL A 117 -7.28 3.08 11.05
CA VAL A 117 -6.09 2.68 10.30
C VAL A 117 -4.87 3.50 10.72
N ILE A 118 -5.04 4.81 10.88
CA ILE A 118 -3.95 5.71 11.31
C ILE A 118 -3.56 5.46 12.76
N ASN A 119 -4.52 5.45 13.69
CA ASN A 119 -4.29 5.32 15.12
C ASN A 119 -3.57 4.00 15.47
N HIS A 120 -4.00 2.89 14.86
CA HIS A 120 -3.41 1.57 15.12
C HIS A 120 -2.15 1.30 14.29
N GLY A 121 -1.74 2.20 13.40
CA GLY A 121 -0.58 1.99 12.54
C GLY A 121 -0.75 0.92 11.47
N TYR A 122 -1.98 0.53 11.12
CA TYR A 122 -2.24 -0.54 10.14
C TYR A 122 -1.72 -0.23 8.73
N TYR A 123 -1.44 1.04 8.44
CA TYR A 123 -0.83 1.48 7.19
C TYR A 123 0.62 0.99 7.03
N GLN A 124 1.32 0.66 8.11
CA GLN A 124 2.74 0.25 8.06
C GLN A 124 2.95 -0.98 7.16
N GLN A 125 2.03 -1.93 7.17
CA GLN A 125 2.10 -3.14 6.33
C GLN A 125 2.19 -2.83 4.82
N VAL A 126 1.68 -1.66 4.39
CA VAL A 126 1.74 -1.23 2.98
C VAL A 126 3.17 -0.87 2.61
N PHE A 127 3.86 -0.14 3.49
CA PHE A 127 5.24 0.30 3.28
C PHE A 127 6.22 -0.87 3.41
N ASP A 128 6.02 -1.75 4.40
CA ASP A 128 6.80 -2.99 4.55
C ASP A 128 6.74 -3.85 3.28
N PHE A 129 5.57 -3.92 2.65
CA PHE A 129 5.40 -4.67 1.40
C PHE A 129 6.05 -3.97 0.21
N ILE A 130 5.97 -2.64 0.11
CA ILE A 130 6.65 -1.88 -0.94
C ILE A 130 8.16 -2.11 -0.85
N GLU A 131 8.73 -2.04 0.35
CA GLU A 131 10.15 -2.32 0.57
C GLU A 131 10.50 -3.75 0.12
N LEU A 132 9.81 -4.76 0.64
CA LEU A 132 10.01 -6.16 0.28
C LEU A 132 9.93 -6.39 -1.24
N GLY A 133 8.87 -5.88 -1.88
CA GLY A 133 8.64 -6.11 -3.30
C GLY A 133 9.63 -5.36 -4.20
N THR A 134 10.04 -4.15 -3.82
CA THR A 134 11.05 -3.40 -4.59
C THR A 134 12.43 -4.05 -4.47
N GLU A 135 12.78 -4.60 -3.31
CA GLU A 135 14.02 -5.36 -3.13
C GLU A 135 14.04 -6.66 -3.94
N ALA A 136 12.94 -7.43 -3.93
CA ALA A 136 12.83 -8.64 -4.73
C ALA A 136 12.95 -8.35 -6.24
N LEU A 137 12.33 -7.27 -6.71
CA LEU A 137 12.42 -6.84 -8.10
C LEU A 137 13.84 -6.36 -8.47
N GLN A 138 14.57 -5.72 -7.56
CA GLN A 138 15.97 -5.33 -7.79
C GLN A 138 16.91 -6.54 -7.89
N GLN A 139 16.69 -7.57 -7.06
CA GLN A 139 17.49 -8.81 -7.13
C GLN A 139 17.32 -9.52 -8.48
N ASN A 140 16.12 -9.49 -9.06
CA ASN A 140 15.84 -10.09 -10.37
C ASN A 140 16.42 -9.30 -11.56
N LEU A 141 16.89 -8.06 -11.34
CA LEU A 141 17.52 -7.22 -12.36
C LEU A 141 19.06 -7.34 -12.35
N SER A 142 19.62 -8.11 -11.41
CA SER A 142 21.06 -8.33 -11.18
C SER A 142 21.54 -9.60 -11.87
#